data_AF-A0A0G1LF42-F1
#
_entry.id   AF-A0A0G1LF42-F1
#
_cell.length_a   1.000
_cell.length_b   1.000
_cell.length_c   1.000
_cell.angle_alpha   90.00
_cell.angle_beta   90.00
_cell.angle_gamma   90.00
#
_symmetry.space_group_name_H-M   'P 1'
#
loop_
_entity.id
_entity.type
_entity.pdbx_description
1 polymer ?
#
loop_
_entity_poly.entity_id
_entity_poly.type
_entity_poly.pdbx_seq_one_letter_code
_entity_poly.pdbx_strand_id
1 'polypeptide(L)'
;MEEYYWVIVLIVIYVVWGIISWIVETIDNSKKYNELLPKFHSLEDSINEREAILAGDQKKLNTKIEEVNREIESIYDKIKQDTEEVRIIAAQKSMGFPWLAEAFAEYFALKDSKFEDYLITKKRPAYTTAQIVSEVKNEKKLLRKENKILSYKINYFEKLFPWLTELIAENEEDEILVEIDNEDLDDKNEEDRVKNYLTSEEYKKLPSEIRNQKALDRYLANRYKSKWAIGRDYEMYVGYLYEKAGYRIEYKGILDGFKDLGRDLIAMKGNDVCIIQM
;
A
#
# COMPACT_ATOMS: atom_id res chain seq x y z
N MET A 1 -115.20 -55.84 -0.08
CA MET A 1 -114.13 -54.81 -0.08
C MET A 1 -113.51 -54.64 1.32
N GLU A 2 -113.52 -55.69 2.16
CA GLU A 2 -112.90 -55.68 3.50
C GLU A 2 -111.49 -56.30 3.49
N GLU A 3 -111.09 -57.02 2.44
CA GLU A 3 -109.80 -57.75 2.37
C GLU A 3 -108.57 -56.86 2.08
N TYR A 4 -108.75 -55.64 1.57
CA TYR A 4 -107.63 -54.72 1.28
C TYR A 4 -107.25 -53.80 2.45
N TYR A 5 -108.07 -53.75 3.51
CA TYR A 5 -107.85 -52.87 4.66
C TYR A 5 -106.56 -53.24 5.42
N TRP A 6 -106.30 -54.54 5.58
CA TRP A 6 -105.08 -55.04 6.23
C TRP A 6 -103.79 -54.73 5.45
N VAL A 7 -103.87 -54.72 4.11
CA VAL A 7 -102.73 -54.36 3.24
C VAL A 7 -102.40 -52.87 3.40
N ILE A 8 -103.41 -52.00 3.46
CA ILE A 8 -103.23 -50.57 3.69
C ILE A 8 -102.63 -50.32 5.09
N VAL A 9 -103.12 -51.02 6.11
CA VAL A 9 -102.59 -50.91 7.49
C VAL A 9 -101.12 -51.33 7.56
N LEU A 10 -100.72 -52.42 6.88
CA LEU A 10 -99.32 -52.87 6.85
C LEU A 10 -98.41 -51.87 6.12
N ILE A 11 -98.87 -51.27 5.03
CA ILE A 11 -98.13 -50.22 4.32
C ILE A 11 -97.95 -49.00 5.22
N VAL A 12 -98.99 -48.59 5.94
CA VAL A 12 -98.91 -47.48 6.90
C VAL A 12 -97.91 -47.79 8.01
N ILE A 13 -97.91 -49.00 8.57
CA ILE A 13 -96.94 -49.41 9.60
C ILE A 13 -95.51 -49.39 9.05
N TYR A 14 -95.29 -49.86 7.82
CA TYR A 14 -93.96 -49.87 7.21
C TYR A 14 -93.45 -48.46 6.92
N VAL A 15 -94.32 -47.57 6.44
CA VAL A 15 -94.01 -46.15 6.24
C VAL A 15 -93.70 -45.47 7.57
N VAL A 16 -94.51 -45.72 8.61
CA VAL A 16 -94.28 -45.19 9.96
C VAL A 16 -92.97 -45.73 10.54
N TRP A 17 -92.64 -47.00 10.35
CA TRP A 17 -91.38 -47.59 10.83
C TRP A 17 -90.18 -47.04 10.06
N GLY A 18 -90.29 -46.82 8.75
CA GLY A 18 -89.27 -46.14 7.95
C GLY A 18 -89.03 -44.70 8.40
N ILE A 19 -90.10 -43.96 8.72
CA ILE A 19 -90.01 -42.61 9.29
C ILE A 19 -89.34 -42.64 10.67
N ILE A 20 -89.71 -43.60 11.54
CA ILE A 20 -89.11 -43.75 12.86
C ILE A 20 -87.62 -44.13 12.74
N SER A 21 -87.26 -45.07 11.87
CA SER A 21 -85.87 -45.46 11.65
C SER A 21 -85.04 -44.29 11.12
N TRP A 22 -85.58 -43.52 10.18
CA TRP A 22 -84.95 -42.31 9.66
C TRP A 22 -84.77 -41.23 10.74
N ILE A 23 -85.76 -41.05 11.61
CA ILE A 23 -85.68 -40.15 12.78
C ILE A 23 -84.61 -40.63 13.76
N VAL A 24 -84.54 -41.93 14.06
CA VAL A 24 -83.53 -42.48 14.97
C VAL A 24 -82.12 -42.32 14.39
N GLU A 25 -81.95 -42.59 13.09
CA GLU A 25 -80.66 -42.45 12.40
C GLU A 25 -80.22 -40.98 12.30
N THR A 26 -81.15 -40.04 12.05
CA THR A 26 -80.86 -38.60 12.09
C THR A 26 -80.54 -38.10 13.50
N ILE A 27 -81.19 -38.64 14.55
CA ILE A 27 -80.86 -38.34 15.95
C ILE A 27 -79.46 -38.87 16.30
N ASP A 28 -79.11 -40.09 15.87
CA ASP A 28 -77.78 -40.68 16.14
C ASP A 28 -76.66 -39.93 15.40
N ASN A 29 -76.90 -39.57 14.13
CA ASN A 29 -76.00 -38.71 13.36
C ASN A 29 -75.89 -37.30 13.95
N SER A 30 -76.98 -36.75 14.49
CA SER A 30 -76.97 -35.47 15.22
C SER A 30 -76.17 -35.55 16.52
N LYS A 31 -76.24 -36.67 17.26
CA LYS A 31 -75.40 -36.90 18.44
C LYS A 31 -73.92 -36.97 18.09
N LYS A 32 -73.56 -37.74 17.05
CA LYS A 32 -72.18 -37.79 16.52
C LYS A 32 -71.69 -36.42 16.06
N TYR A 33 -72.55 -35.65 15.40
CA TYR A 33 -72.24 -34.27 15.00
C TYR A 33 -71.98 -33.38 16.21
N ASN A 34 -72.85 -33.41 17.22
CA ASN A 34 -72.68 -32.65 18.46
C ASN A 34 -71.44 -33.08 19.27
N GLU A 35 -71.01 -34.33 19.17
CA GLU A 35 -69.79 -34.83 19.82
C GLU A 35 -68.51 -34.41 19.06
N LEU A 36 -68.57 -34.31 17.74
CA LEU A 36 -67.46 -33.88 16.88
C LEU A 36 -67.29 -32.36 16.82
N LEU A 37 -68.38 -31.60 16.93
CA LEU A 37 -68.39 -30.14 16.89
C LEU A 37 -67.38 -29.49 17.87
N PRO A 38 -67.31 -29.87 19.17
CA PRO A 38 -66.32 -29.30 20.07
C PRO A 38 -64.88 -29.70 19.70
N LYS A 39 -64.67 -30.88 19.12
CA LYS A 39 -63.34 -31.29 18.62
C LYS A 39 -62.92 -30.44 17.42
N PHE A 40 -63.84 -30.17 16.49
CA PHE A 40 -63.60 -29.27 15.36
C PHE A 40 -63.29 -27.85 15.82
N HIS A 41 -64.11 -27.28 16.72
CA HIS A 41 -63.83 -25.96 17.28
C HIS A 41 -62.49 -25.91 18.01
N SER A 42 -62.17 -26.90 18.85
CA SER A 42 -60.87 -26.96 19.54
C SER A 42 -59.69 -27.10 18.57
N LEU A 43 -59.88 -27.80 17.44
CA LEU A 43 -58.87 -27.96 16.41
C LEU A 43 -58.67 -26.65 15.66
N GLU A 44 -59.76 -25.97 15.31
CA GLU A 44 -59.76 -24.66 14.64
C GLU A 44 -59.11 -23.58 15.52
N ASP A 45 -59.43 -23.58 16.83
CA ASP A 45 -58.77 -22.73 17.81
C ASP A 45 -57.25 -23.01 17.87
N SER A 46 -56.84 -24.29 17.87
CA SER A 46 -55.43 -24.67 17.88
C SER A 46 -54.68 -24.30 16.59
N ILE A 47 -55.37 -24.30 15.44
CA ILE A 47 -54.82 -23.86 14.15
C ILE A 47 -54.64 -22.35 14.17
N ASN A 48 -55.67 -21.61 14.59
CA ASN A 48 -55.63 -20.15 14.71
C ASN A 48 -54.52 -19.70 15.69
N GLU A 49 -54.33 -20.40 16.80
CA GLU A 49 -53.27 -20.13 17.76
C GLU A 49 -51.88 -20.36 17.15
N ARG A 50 -51.68 -21.45 16.39
CA ARG A 50 -50.44 -21.73 15.68
C ARG A 50 -50.16 -20.70 14.58
N GLU A 51 -51.16 -20.29 13.82
CA GLU A 51 -51.03 -19.25 12.80
C GLU A 51 -50.64 -17.91 13.42
N ALA A 52 -51.21 -17.56 14.58
CA ALA A 52 -50.83 -16.36 15.32
C ALA A 52 -49.37 -16.42 15.82
N ILE A 53 -48.91 -17.57 16.31
CA ILE A 53 -47.51 -17.79 16.72
C ILE A 53 -46.57 -17.67 15.52
N LEU A 54 -46.89 -18.34 14.40
CA LEU A 54 -46.09 -18.30 13.17
C LEU A 54 -45.98 -16.88 12.60
N ALA A 55 -47.09 -16.13 12.57
CA ALA A 55 -47.09 -14.74 12.16
C ALA A 55 -46.24 -13.86 13.09
N GLY A 56 -46.29 -14.13 14.41
CA GLY A 56 -45.44 -13.48 15.40
C GLY A 56 -43.96 -13.75 15.18
N ASP A 57 -43.59 -15.00 14.92
CA ASP A 57 -42.19 -15.40 14.71
C ASP A 57 -41.64 -14.92 13.36
N GLN A 58 -42.46 -14.90 12.30
CA GLN A 58 -42.09 -14.26 11.03
C GLN A 58 -41.80 -12.77 11.21
N LYS A 59 -42.61 -12.07 12.01
CA LYS A 59 -42.39 -10.65 12.31
C LYS A 59 -41.10 -10.42 13.12
N LYS A 60 -40.81 -11.27 14.10
CA LYS A 60 -39.53 -11.24 14.84
C LYS A 60 -38.33 -11.53 13.95
N LEU A 61 -38.46 -12.49 13.04
CA LEU A 61 -37.39 -12.83 12.09
C LEU A 61 -37.11 -11.67 11.14
N ASN A 62 -38.15 -11.05 10.57
CA ASN A 62 -38.00 -9.91 9.68
C ASN A 62 -37.35 -8.70 10.38
N THR A 63 -37.77 -8.41 11.62
CA THR A 63 -37.13 -7.34 12.41
C THR A 63 -35.66 -7.66 12.72
N LYS A 64 -35.32 -8.93 12.97
CA LYS A 64 -33.92 -9.36 13.14
C LYS A 64 -33.11 -9.21 11.86
N ILE A 65 -33.68 -9.56 10.70
CA ILE A 65 -33.05 -9.39 9.39
C ILE A 65 -32.79 -7.90 9.11
N GLU A 66 -33.75 -7.03 9.38
CA GLU A 66 -33.59 -5.58 9.23
C GLU A 66 -32.53 -4.99 10.15
N GLU A 67 -32.41 -5.52 11.36
CA GLU A 67 -31.38 -5.12 12.34
C GLU A 67 -29.99 -5.54 11.84
N VAL A 68 -29.83 -6.80 11.44
CA VAL A 68 -28.57 -7.33 10.88
C VAL A 68 -28.18 -6.60 9.59
N ASN A 69 -29.12 -6.32 8.70
CA ASN A 69 -28.84 -5.59 7.46
C ASN A 69 -28.35 -4.17 7.75
N ARG A 70 -28.93 -3.48 8.75
CA ARG A 70 -28.46 -2.17 9.19
C ARG A 70 -27.05 -2.22 9.78
N GLU A 71 -26.74 -3.26 10.56
CA GLU A 71 -25.38 -3.47 11.07
C GLU A 71 -24.38 -3.71 9.94
N ILE A 72 -24.75 -4.55 8.97
CA ILE A 72 -23.95 -4.84 7.78
C ILE A 72 -23.66 -3.56 6.99
N GLU A 73 -24.68 -2.74 6.71
CA GLU A 73 -24.51 -1.45 6.02
C GLU A 73 -23.57 -0.53 6.79
N SER A 74 -23.74 -0.41 8.11
CA SER A 74 -22.84 0.40 8.95
C SER A 74 -21.39 -0.09 8.91
N ILE A 75 -21.18 -1.40 8.90
CA ILE A 75 -19.84 -2.00 8.80
C ILE A 75 -19.24 -1.74 7.42
N TYR A 76 -20.01 -1.92 6.34
CA TYR A 76 -19.56 -1.62 4.98
C TYR A 76 -19.14 -0.16 4.82
N ASP A 77 -19.92 0.78 5.37
CA ASP A 77 -19.59 2.20 5.33
C ASP A 77 -18.29 2.51 6.10
N LYS A 78 -18.11 1.91 7.27
CA LYS A 78 -16.85 2.05 8.04
C LYS A 78 -15.66 1.50 7.28
N ILE A 79 -15.76 0.27 6.75
CA ILE A 79 -14.68 -0.33 5.96
C ILE A 79 -14.34 0.55 4.76
N LYS A 80 -15.35 1.07 4.07
CA LYS A 80 -15.16 1.97 2.93
C LYS A 80 -14.43 3.24 3.35
N GLN A 81 -14.82 3.86 4.47
CA GLN A 81 -14.15 5.03 5.00
C GLN A 81 -12.68 4.72 5.36
N ASP A 82 -12.43 3.66 6.12
CA ASP A 82 -11.10 3.23 6.53
C ASP A 82 -10.20 2.97 5.32
N THR A 83 -10.73 2.33 4.26
CA THR A 83 -9.96 2.09 3.03
C THR A 83 -9.56 3.38 2.31
N GLU A 84 -10.41 4.39 2.29
CA GLU A 84 -10.06 5.69 1.69
C GLU A 84 -9.04 6.43 2.54
N GLU A 85 -9.16 6.38 3.87
CA GLU A 85 -8.18 6.97 4.80
C GLU A 85 -6.79 6.33 4.61
N VAL A 86 -6.73 5.00 4.51
CA VAL A 86 -5.48 4.27 4.21
C VAL A 86 -4.93 4.67 2.84
N ARG A 87 -5.80 4.83 1.83
CA ARG A 87 -5.37 5.27 0.49
C ARG A 87 -4.75 6.66 0.52
N ILE A 88 -5.34 7.59 1.27
CA ILE A 88 -4.81 8.95 1.47
C ILE A 88 -3.44 8.90 2.15
N ILE A 89 -3.29 8.11 3.22
CA ILE A 89 -2.00 7.95 3.93
C ILE A 89 -0.94 7.34 3.01
N ALA A 90 -1.30 6.32 2.22
CA ALA A 90 -0.41 5.70 1.25
C ALA A 90 0.02 6.71 0.16
N ALA A 91 -0.89 7.55 -0.33
CA ALA A 91 -0.57 8.62 -1.28
C ALA A 91 0.35 9.69 -0.67
N GLN A 92 0.18 10.01 0.61
CA GLN A 92 1.07 10.95 1.31
C GLN A 92 2.47 10.40 1.57
N LYS A 93 2.63 9.07 1.66
CA LYS A 93 3.92 8.42 1.86
C LYS A 93 4.92 8.75 0.75
N SER A 94 4.50 8.69 -0.52
CA SER A 94 5.35 9.06 -1.66
C SER A 94 5.72 10.54 -1.67
N MET A 95 4.88 11.39 -1.06
CA MET A 95 5.12 12.82 -0.91
C MET A 95 5.98 13.17 0.33
N GLY A 96 6.38 12.19 1.13
CA GLY A 96 7.14 12.42 2.36
C GLY A 96 6.29 12.97 3.50
N PHE A 97 5.07 12.47 3.67
CA PHE A 97 4.13 12.80 4.77
C PHE A 97 4.02 14.31 5.10
N PRO A 98 3.51 15.15 4.17
CA PRO A 98 3.45 16.61 4.34
C PRO A 98 2.73 17.05 5.62
N TRP A 99 1.61 16.41 5.95
CA TRP A 99 0.84 16.70 7.17
C TRP A 99 1.65 16.43 8.44
N LEU A 100 2.40 15.34 8.49
CA LEU A 100 3.21 15.00 9.66
C LEU A 100 4.38 15.99 9.82
N ALA A 101 4.98 16.41 8.70
CA ALA A 101 6.01 17.43 8.71
C ALA A 101 5.48 18.82 9.15
N GLU A 102 4.26 19.18 8.73
CA GLU A 102 3.55 20.38 9.20
C GLU A 102 3.33 20.33 10.72
N ALA A 103 2.73 19.25 11.22
CA ALA A 103 2.47 19.08 12.65
C ALA A 103 3.76 19.12 13.49
N PHE A 104 4.82 18.49 12.98
CA PHE A 104 6.15 18.55 13.59
C PHE A 104 6.68 19.99 13.66
N ALA A 105 6.61 20.74 12.55
CA ALA A 105 7.06 22.12 12.50
C ALA A 105 6.25 23.03 13.44
N GLU A 106 4.94 22.82 13.52
CA GLU A 106 4.03 23.55 14.43
C GLU A 106 4.34 23.32 15.90
N TYR A 107 4.52 22.06 16.30
CA TYR A 107 4.90 21.72 17.67
C TYR A 107 6.14 22.50 18.13
N PHE A 108 7.14 22.56 17.25
CA PHE A 108 8.38 23.26 17.54
C PHE A 108 8.26 24.78 17.48
N ALA A 109 7.47 25.33 16.56
CA ALA A 109 7.16 26.76 16.53
C ALA A 109 6.42 27.20 17.80
N LEU A 110 5.54 26.35 18.33
CA LEU A 110 4.85 26.61 19.59
C LEU A 110 5.82 26.62 20.78
N LYS A 111 6.83 25.75 20.78
CA LYS A 111 7.92 25.78 21.76
C LYS A 111 8.73 27.09 21.67
N ASP A 112 9.07 27.51 20.45
CA ASP A 112 9.85 28.74 20.21
C ASP A 112 9.04 30.01 20.55
N SER A 113 7.71 29.97 20.45
CA SER A 113 6.82 31.09 20.82
C SER A 113 6.93 31.47 22.30
N LYS A 114 7.33 30.55 23.19
CA LYS A 114 7.60 30.87 24.61
C LYS A 114 8.70 31.91 24.79
N PHE A 115 9.71 31.91 23.91
CA PHE A 115 10.78 32.91 23.96
C PHE A 115 10.31 34.29 23.51
N GLU A 116 9.46 34.33 22.48
CA GLU A 116 8.79 35.55 22.02
C GLU A 116 7.91 36.14 23.13
N ASP A 117 7.05 35.31 23.73
CA ASP A 117 6.17 35.72 24.84
C ASP A 117 6.97 36.28 26.02
N TYR A 118 8.10 35.64 26.36
CA TYR A 118 9.00 36.12 27.40
C TYR A 118 9.59 37.50 27.08
N LEU A 119 10.02 37.73 25.84
CA LEU A 119 10.59 39.02 25.41
C LEU A 119 9.58 40.16 25.48
N ILE A 120 8.29 39.86 25.25
CA ILE A 120 7.18 40.82 25.35
C ILE A 120 6.80 41.08 26.81
N THR A 121 6.78 40.04 27.65
CA THR A 121 6.24 40.11 29.03
C THR A 121 7.27 40.44 30.11
N LYS A 122 8.57 40.35 29.82
CA LYS A 122 9.64 40.67 30.79
C LYS A 122 9.54 42.11 31.30
N LYS A 123 10.08 42.35 32.50
CA LYS A 123 10.05 43.65 33.22
C LYS A 123 10.42 44.89 32.38
N ARG A 124 11.29 44.72 31.38
CA ARG A 124 11.62 45.73 30.37
C ARG A 124 11.39 45.11 28.99
N PRO A 125 10.18 45.20 28.41
CA PRO A 125 9.84 44.53 27.16
C PRO A 125 10.81 44.86 26.03
N ALA A 126 11.14 43.88 25.20
CA ALA A 126 12.00 44.04 24.03
C ALA A 126 11.23 43.70 22.75
N TYR A 127 10.34 44.62 22.33
CA TYR A 127 9.45 44.42 21.20
C TYR A 127 10.17 44.20 19.87
N THR A 128 11.24 44.95 19.60
CA THR A 128 12.05 44.77 18.39
C THR A 128 12.72 43.40 18.34
N THR A 129 13.28 42.95 19.46
CA THR A 129 13.86 41.61 19.57
C THR A 129 12.77 40.52 19.46
N ALA A 130 11.59 40.73 20.05
CA ALA A 130 10.47 39.80 19.92
C ALA A 130 10.01 39.66 18.47
N GLN A 131 9.95 40.76 17.72
CA GLN A 131 9.63 40.74 16.29
C GLN A 131 10.66 39.93 15.48
N ILE A 132 11.96 40.18 15.70
CA ILE A 132 13.04 39.40 15.06
C ILE A 132 12.91 37.91 15.39
N VAL A 133 12.63 37.57 16.66
CA VAL A 133 12.42 36.17 17.07
C VAL A 133 11.19 35.57 16.40
N SER A 134 10.13 36.33 16.20
CA SER A 134 8.92 35.90 15.48
C SER A 134 9.21 35.60 14.00
N GLU A 135 9.98 36.47 13.33
CA GLU A 135 10.45 36.28 11.95
C GLU A 135 11.31 35.01 11.82
N VAL A 136 12.33 34.87 12.69
CA VAL A 136 13.20 33.67 12.73
C VAL A 136 12.42 32.40 13.04
N LYS A 137 11.42 32.46 13.93
CA LYS A 137 10.53 31.33 14.25
C LYS A 137 9.77 30.87 13.01
N ASN A 138 9.21 31.81 12.23
CA ASN A 138 8.45 31.48 11.02
C ASN A 138 9.35 30.87 9.93
N GLU A 139 10.54 31.43 9.72
CA GLU A 139 11.54 30.88 8.81
C GLU A 139 11.95 29.46 9.25
N LYS A 140 12.25 29.28 10.53
CA LYS A 140 12.60 27.98 11.11
C LYS A 140 11.47 26.96 11.04
N LYS A 141 10.20 27.39 11.13
CA LYS A 141 9.03 26.53 10.92
C LYS A 141 9.05 25.97 9.50
N LEU A 142 9.21 26.84 8.49
CA LEU A 142 9.26 26.45 7.08
C LEU A 142 10.44 25.50 6.82
N LEU A 143 11.64 25.86 7.25
CA LEU A 143 12.84 25.03 7.08
C LEU A 143 12.69 23.66 7.74
N ARG A 144 12.11 23.59 8.95
CA ARG A 144 11.88 22.31 9.64
C ARG A 144 10.87 21.42 8.91
N LYS A 145 9.81 22.01 8.36
CA LYS A 145 8.83 21.29 7.55
C LYS A 145 9.50 20.70 6.31
N GLU A 146 10.21 21.52 5.54
CA GLU A 146 10.88 21.09 4.31
C GLU A 146 11.95 20.02 4.57
N ASN A 147 12.80 20.24 5.58
CA ASN A 147 13.82 19.28 5.97
C ASN A 147 13.20 17.93 6.35
N LYS A 148 12.07 17.94 7.06
CA LYS A 148 11.42 16.69 7.47
C LYS A 148 10.77 15.96 6.30
N ILE A 149 10.16 16.69 5.36
CA ILE A 149 9.65 16.12 4.10
C ILE A 149 10.80 15.47 3.31
N LEU A 150 11.93 16.16 3.16
CA LEU A 150 13.11 15.63 2.47
C LEU A 150 13.64 14.37 3.16
N SER A 151 13.79 14.39 4.48
CA SER A 151 14.21 13.24 5.27
C SER A 151 13.30 12.02 5.05
N TYR A 152 11.98 12.22 5.01
CA TYR A 152 11.04 11.14 4.73
C TYR A 152 11.15 10.60 3.30
N LYS A 153 11.35 11.49 2.32
CA LYS A 153 11.57 11.09 0.92
C LYS A 153 12.87 10.31 0.74
N ILE A 154 13.96 10.77 1.34
CA ILE A 154 15.25 10.07 1.33
C ILE A 154 15.09 8.69 1.94
N ASN A 155 14.50 8.58 3.13
CA ASN A 155 14.27 7.28 3.76
C ASN A 155 13.38 6.35 2.92
N TYR A 156 12.41 6.92 2.21
CA TYR A 156 11.58 6.17 1.27
C TYR A 156 12.41 5.63 0.10
N PHE A 157 13.29 6.46 -0.48
CA PHE A 157 14.19 6.04 -1.55
C PHE A 157 15.24 5.03 -1.09
N GLU A 158 15.87 5.22 0.07
CA GLU A 158 16.81 4.25 0.66
C GLU A 158 16.16 2.87 0.84
N LYS A 159 14.87 2.82 1.23
CA LYS A 159 14.14 1.57 1.35
C LYS A 159 13.81 0.91 0.02
N LEU A 160 13.49 1.71 -1.01
CA LEU A 160 13.22 1.19 -2.35
C LEU A 160 14.50 0.73 -3.06
N PHE A 161 15.60 1.42 -2.80
CA PHE A 161 16.87 1.25 -3.48
C PHE A 161 18.01 1.19 -2.43
N PRO A 162 18.20 0.05 -1.74
CA PRO A 162 19.22 -0.06 -0.70
C PRO A 162 20.65 0.24 -1.18
N TRP A 163 20.92 0.01 -2.47
CA TRP A 163 22.19 0.30 -3.15
C TRP A 163 22.52 1.80 -3.24
N LEU A 164 21.54 2.71 -3.07
CA LEU A 164 21.81 4.15 -3.02
C LEU A 164 22.79 4.51 -1.90
N THR A 165 22.79 3.75 -0.80
CA THR A 165 23.70 3.98 0.34
C THR A 165 25.17 3.87 -0.08
N GLU A 166 25.47 3.06 -1.09
CA GLU A 166 26.84 2.86 -1.60
C GLU A 166 27.28 4.00 -2.54
N LEU A 167 26.33 4.81 -3.01
CA LEU A 167 26.57 5.97 -3.87
C LEU A 167 26.64 7.29 -3.10
N ILE A 168 26.24 7.29 -1.83
CA ILE A 168 26.37 8.45 -0.96
C ILE A 168 27.83 8.56 -0.55
N ALA A 169 28.49 9.60 -1.07
CA ALA A 169 29.82 10.03 -0.64
C ALA A 169 29.88 10.10 0.91
N GLU A 170 30.82 9.36 1.52
CA GLU A 170 31.04 9.43 2.98
C GLU A 170 31.80 10.71 3.35
N ASN A 171 32.57 11.28 2.41
CA ASN A 171 33.36 12.49 2.58
C ASN A 171 33.15 13.49 1.42
N GLU A 172 33.40 14.78 1.67
CA GLU A 172 33.28 15.87 0.67
C GLU A 172 34.19 15.69 -0.57
N GLU A 173 35.22 14.85 -0.47
CA GLU A 173 36.19 14.55 -1.53
C GLU A 173 35.81 13.30 -2.36
N ASP A 174 34.78 12.55 -1.96
CA ASP A 174 34.31 11.38 -2.70
C ASP A 174 33.50 11.85 -3.93
N GLU A 175 33.96 11.50 -5.14
CA GLU A 175 33.20 11.75 -6.37
C GLU A 175 31.87 10.99 -6.33
N ILE A 176 30.76 11.74 -6.39
CA ILE A 176 29.42 11.16 -6.58
C ILE A 176 29.37 10.62 -8.01
N LEU A 177 29.24 9.30 -8.15
CA LEU A 177 28.99 8.64 -9.43
C LEU A 177 27.60 9.06 -9.93
N VAL A 178 27.56 10.02 -10.85
CA VAL A 178 26.36 10.29 -11.67
C VAL A 178 26.57 9.57 -13.00
N GLU A 179 26.04 8.35 -13.12
CA GLU A 179 25.70 7.81 -14.44
C GLU A 179 24.63 8.73 -15.03
N ILE A 180 25.06 9.66 -15.89
CA ILE A 180 24.14 10.26 -16.84
C ILE A 180 24.01 9.20 -17.93
N ASP A 181 22.88 8.50 -17.97
CA ASP A 181 22.43 7.74 -19.15
C ASP A 181 22.35 8.71 -20.33
N ASN A 182 23.48 9.00 -20.94
CA ASN A 182 23.56 9.65 -22.23
C ASN A 182 23.66 8.53 -23.25
N GLU A 183 22.52 7.91 -23.56
CA GLU A 183 22.37 7.10 -24.78
C GLU A 183 22.64 7.92 -26.07
N ASP A 184 22.86 9.24 -25.95
CA ASP A 184 23.16 10.18 -27.04
C ASP A 184 24.62 10.71 -27.07
N LEU A 185 25.62 9.96 -26.58
CA LEU A 185 27.03 10.26 -26.87
C LEU A 185 27.61 9.31 -27.91
N ASP A 186 26.94 9.26 -29.05
CA ASP A 186 27.59 8.97 -30.31
C ASP A 186 28.54 10.14 -30.63
N ASP A 187 29.84 9.89 -30.51
CA ASP A 187 30.89 10.47 -31.35
C ASP A 187 30.95 12.02 -31.44
N LYS A 188 31.61 12.71 -30.48
CA LYS A 188 32.40 13.97 -30.73
C LYS A 188 33.08 14.72 -29.59
N ASN A 189 33.11 14.24 -28.35
CA ASN A 189 33.93 14.88 -27.31
C ASN A 189 34.69 13.84 -26.48
N GLU A 190 35.75 13.28 -27.05
CA GLU A 190 36.87 12.76 -26.27
C GLU A 190 37.54 13.92 -25.52
N GLU A 191 36.90 14.39 -24.44
CA GLU A 191 37.62 15.26 -23.52
C GLU A 191 38.73 14.43 -22.87
N ASP A 192 39.98 14.76 -23.24
CA ASP A 192 41.17 14.11 -22.69
C ASP A 192 41.12 14.12 -21.16
N ARG A 193 40.92 12.95 -20.56
CA ARG A 193 40.79 12.72 -19.11
C ARG A 193 42.02 13.20 -18.33
N VAL A 194 43.16 13.39 -19.00
CA VAL A 194 44.39 13.99 -18.46
C VAL A 194 44.14 15.42 -17.95
N LYS A 195 43.14 16.13 -18.47
CA LYS A 195 42.73 17.46 -17.98
C LYS A 195 42.28 17.46 -16.52
N ASN A 196 41.70 16.37 -16.03
CA ASN A 196 41.18 16.30 -14.65
C ASN A 196 42.31 16.38 -13.61
N TYR A 197 43.56 16.09 -14.00
CA TYR A 197 44.72 16.06 -13.12
C TYR A 197 45.69 17.22 -13.35
N LEU A 198 45.36 18.16 -14.24
CA LEU A 198 46.24 19.24 -14.65
C LEU A 198 45.50 20.58 -14.65
N THR A 199 46.22 21.65 -14.36
CA THR A 199 45.65 22.99 -14.55
C THR A 199 45.54 23.30 -16.05
N SER A 200 44.59 24.16 -16.42
CA SER A 200 44.35 24.60 -17.80
C SER A 200 45.60 25.21 -18.46
N GLU A 201 46.50 25.77 -17.67
CA GLU A 201 47.79 26.29 -18.17
C GLU A 201 48.82 25.19 -18.42
N GLU A 202 48.93 24.22 -17.51
CA GLU A 202 49.85 23.08 -17.66
C GLU A 202 49.48 22.22 -18.87
N TYR A 203 48.18 21.99 -19.07
CA TYR A 203 47.68 21.20 -20.19
C TYR A 203 48.03 21.81 -21.55
N LYS A 204 48.05 23.14 -21.65
CA LYS A 204 48.37 23.89 -22.88
C LYS A 204 49.87 24.06 -23.13
N LYS A 205 50.68 24.10 -22.07
CA LYS A 205 52.13 24.39 -22.15
C LYS A 205 53.00 23.13 -22.26
N LEU A 206 52.56 21.99 -21.71
CA LEU A 206 53.38 20.78 -21.65
C LEU A 206 53.21 19.90 -22.90
N PRO A 207 54.30 19.28 -23.42
CA PRO A 207 54.23 18.21 -24.40
C PRO A 207 53.42 17.01 -23.89
N SER A 208 52.79 16.25 -24.79
CA SER A 208 51.88 15.13 -24.46
C SER A 208 52.51 14.11 -23.51
N GLU A 209 53.76 13.70 -23.75
CA GLU A 209 54.45 12.71 -22.91
C GLU A 209 54.64 13.20 -21.46
N ILE A 210 55.16 14.42 -21.30
CA ILE A 210 55.39 15.03 -19.98
C ILE A 210 54.06 15.31 -19.28
N ARG A 211 53.05 15.74 -20.05
CA ARG A 211 51.70 16.01 -19.56
C ARG A 211 51.05 14.75 -19.01
N ASN A 212 51.09 13.66 -19.76
CA ASN A 212 50.47 12.38 -19.39
C ASN A 212 51.21 11.75 -18.20
N GLN A 213 52.54 11.81 -18.18
CA GLN A 213 53.32 11.33 -17.03
C GLN A 213 53.01 12.14 -15.76
N LYS A 214 52.92 13.47 -15.86
CA LYS A 214 52.61 14.32 -14.71
C LYS A 214 51.20 14.07 -14.17
N ALA A 215 50.23 13.82 -15.04
CA ALA A 215 48.88 13.41 -14.64
C ALA A 215 48.89 12.05 -13.94
N LEU A 216 49.64 11.08 -14.46
CA LEU A 216 49.82 9.77 -13.84
C LEU A 216 50.49 9.89 -12.45
N ASP A 217 51.53 10.70 -12.32
CA ASP A 217 52.23 10.90 -11.04
C ASP A 217 51.29 11.51 -9.99
N ARG A 218 50.45 12.48 -10.38
CA ARG A 218 49.41 13.06 -9.50
C ARG A 218 48.33 12.05 -9.14
N TYR A 219 47.91 11.24 -10.10
CA TYR A 219 46.95 10.17 -9.89
C TYR A 219 47.46 9.11 -8.90
N LEU A 220 48.74 8.73 -8.99
CA LEU A 220 49.39 7.79 -8.08
C LEU A 220 49.70 8.40 -6.71
N ALA A 221 50.02 9.70 -6.65
CA ALA A 221 50.25 10.41 -5.40
C ALA A 221 48.96 10.58 -4.57
N ASN A 222 47.79 10.53 -5.21
CA ASN A 222 46.51 10.52 -4.52
C ASN A 222 46.35 9.22 -3.71
N ARG A 223 46.40 9.36 -2.38
CA ARG A 223 46.23 8.24 -1.43
C ARG A 223 44.76 7.96 -1.08
N TYR A 224 43.84 8.84 -1.46
CA TYR A 224 42.42 8.76 -1.14
C TYR A 224 41.65 8.33 -2.40
N LYS A 225 41.78 7.05 -2.75
CA LYS A 225 40.99 6.45 -3.83
C LYS A 225 39.78 5.75 -3.23
N SER A 226 38.61 5.97 -3.83
CA SER A 226 37.40 5.23 -3.47
C SER A 226 37.60 3.73 -3.74
N LYS A 227 36.86 2.89 -3.02
CA LYS A 227 36.90 1.42 -3.22
C LYS A 227 36.60 1.06 -4.68
N TRP A 228 35.69 1.79 -5.32
CA TRP A 228 35.37 1.64 -6.73
C TRP A 228 36.53 2.04 -7.65
N ALA A 229 37.20 3.18 -7.40
CA ALA A 229 38.36 3.58 -8.20
C ALA A 229 39.50 2.55 -8.11
N ILE A 230 39.68 1.93 -6.94
CA ILE A 230 40.61 0.81 -6.74
C ILE A 230 40.17 -0.42 -7.54
N GLY A 231 38.88 -0.78 -7.51
CA GLY A 231 38.32 -1.88 -8.29
C GLY A 231 38.49 -1.68 -9.80
N ARG A 232 38.09 -0.50 -10.31
CA ARG A 232 38.28 -0.11 -11.71
C ARG A 232 39.74 -0.18 -12.14
N ASP A 233 40.66 0.38 -11.35
CA ASP A 233 42.09 0.34 -11.66
C ASP A 233 42.63 -1.09 -11.71
N TYR A 234 42.11 -1.97 -10.84
CA TYR A 234 42.47 -3.38 -10.80
C TYR A 234 41.93 -4.14 -12.03
N GLU A 235 40.66 -3.93 -12.41
CA GLU A 235 40.07 -4.48 -13.62
C GLU A 235 40.82 -4.03 -14.88
N MET A 236 41.15 -2.73 -14.97
CA MET A 236 41.96 -2.18 -16.06
C MET A 236 43.36 -2.82 -16.10
N TYR A 237 43.99 -3.03 -14.95
CA TYR A 237 45.31 -3.65 -14.88
C TYR A 237 45.28 -5.11 -15.34
N VAL A 238 44.32 -5.89 -14.87
CA VAL A 238 44.18 -7.29 -15.30
C VAL A 238 43.85 -7.35 -16.78
N GLY A 239 42.98 -6.46 -17.27
CA GLY A 239 42.73 -6.31 -18.70
C GLY A 239 44.03 -6.08 -19.49
N TYR A 240 44.83 -5.10 -19.10
CA TYR A 240 46.13 -4.85 -19.73
C TYR A 240 47.05 -6.10 -19.79
N LEU A 241 47.04 -6.96 -18.76
CA LEU A 241 47.82 -8.21 -18.77
C LEU A 241 47.33 -9.19 -19.86
N TYR A 242 46.02 -9.31 -20.04
CA TYR A 242 45.42 -10.15 -21.07
C TYR A 242 45.62 -9.56 -22.48
N GLU A 243 45.58 -8.23 -22.63
CA GLU A 243 45.92 -7.55 -23.89
C GLU A 243 47.36 -7.82 -24.29
N LYS A 244 48.29 -7.76 -23.33
CA LYS A 244 49.70 -8.11 -23.54
C LYS A 244 49.89 -9.58 -23.95
N ALA A 245 49.00 -10.47 -23.50
CA ALA A 245 48.95 -11.87 -23.92
C ALA A 245 48.25 -12.09 -25.29
N GLY A 246 47.78 -11.02 -25.93
CA GLY A 246 47.17 -11.03 -27.25
C GLY A 246 45.66 -11.31 -27.26
N TYR A 247 44.97 -11.09 -26.13
CA TYR A 247 43.50 -11.15 -26.06
C TYR A 247 42.92 -9.77 -26.34
N ARG A 248 41.77 -9.72 -27.02
CA ARG A 248 40.91 -8.53 -27.09
C ARG A 248 40.01 -8.50 -25.86
N ILE A 249 39.83 -7.35 -25.23
CA ILE A 249 39.12 -7.23 -23.97
C ILE A 249 37.92 -6.31 -24.10
N GLU A 250 36.83 -6.73 -23.48
CA GLU A 250 35.64 -5.94 -23.27
C GLU A 250 35.48 -5.72 -21.75
N TYR A 251 35.57 -4.45 -21.34
CA TYR A 251 35.49 -4.02 -19.93
C TYR A 251 34.02 -3.84 -19.55
N LYS A 252 33.38 -4.93 -19.14
CA LYS A 252 31.94 -4.92 -18.83
C LYS A 252 31.64 -4.33 -17.44
N GLY A 253 32.44 -4.66 -16.43
CA GLY A 253 32.26 -4.14 -15.06
C GLY A 253 32.40 -2.61 -14.96
N ILE A 254 33.29 -2.01 -15.75
CA ILE A 254 33.52 -0.56 -15.80
C ILE A 254 32.42 0.19 -16.57
N LEU A 255 31.78 -0.46 -17.54
CA LEU A 255 30.82 0.16 -18.46
C LEU A 255 29.35 -0.04 -18.06
N ASP A 256 28.98 -1.22 -17.57
CA ASP A 256 27.58 -1.61 -17.32
C ASP A 256 27.22 -1.64 -15.81
N GLY A 257 28.20 -1.36 -14.93
CA GLY A 257 28.03 -1.31 -13.49
C GLY A 257 27.35 -2.56 -12.91
N PHE A 258 26.35 -2.37 -12.03
CA PHE A 258 25.68 -3.46 -11.31
C PHE A 258 24.72 -4.32 -12.17
N LYS A 259 24.49 -3.97 -13.44
CA LYS A 259 23.57 -4.72 -14.32
C LYS A 259 24.20 -5.99 -14.87
N ASP A 260 25.52 -6.15 -14.85
CA ASP A 260 26.18 -7.26 -15.50
C ASP A 260 26.55 -8.41 -14.55
N LEU A 261 25.55 -9.06 -13.95
CA LEU A 261 25.55 -10.43 -13.38
C LEU A 261 26.86 -10.99 -12.74
N GLY A 262 27.75 -10.14 -12.21
CA GLY A 262 29.09 -10.50 -11.73
C GLY A 262 30.14 -10.82 -12.81
N ARG A 263 30.08 -10.22 -14.01
CA ARG A 263 31.10 -10.38 -15.07
C ARG A 263 31.92 -9.11 -15.20
N ASP A 264 33.20 -9.18 -14.86
CA ASP A 264 34.04 -7.98 -14.82
C ASP A 264 34.74 -7.75 -16.17
N LEU A 265 35.35 -8.79 -16.75
CA LEU A 265 36.05 -8.72 -18.04
C LEU A 265 35.72 -9.91 -18.95
N ILE A 266 35.60 -9.64 -20.24
CA ILE A 266 35.52 -10.68 -21.28
C ILE A 266 36.77 -10.57 -22.15
N ALA A 267 37.63 -11.59 -22.08
CA ALA A 267 38.86 -11.68 -22.88
C ALA A 267 38.67 -12.69 -24.03
N MET A 268 38.95 -12.27 -25.26
CA MET A 268 38.72 -13.05 -26.47
C MET A 268 40.02 -13.23 -27.27
N LYS A 269 40.35 -14.47 -27.66
CA LYS A 269 41.50 -14.76 -28.53
C LYS A 269 41.15 -15.89 -29.49
N GLY A 270 40.90 -15.56 -30.75
CA GLY A 270 40.44 -16.52 -31.74
C GLY A 270 39.05 -17.05 -31.39
N ASN A 271 38.93 -18.37 -31.16
CA ASN A 271 37.69 -19.01 -30.70
C ASN A 271 37.59 -19.13 -29.17
N ASP A 272 38.63 -18.73 -28.43
CA ASP A 272 38.64 -18.84 -26.98
C ASP A 272 38.06 -17.56 -26.36
N VAL A 273 37.04 -17.73 -25.53
CA VAL A 273 36.41 -16.67 -24.74
C VAL A 273 36.60 -16.99 -23.27
N CYS A 274 37.27 -16.11 -22.54
CA CYS A 274 37.47 -16.20 -21.10
C CYS A 274 36.65 -15.12 -20.42
N ILE A 275 35.76 -15.54 -19.52
CA ILE A 275 35.00 -14.65 -18.63
C ILE A 275 35.76 -14.60 -17.30
N ILE A 276 36.15 -13.41 -16.88
CA ILE A 276 36.95 -13.17 -15.68
C ILE A 276 36.10 -12.42 -14.67
N GLN A 277 36.13 -12.91 -13.43
CA GLN A 277 35.42 -12.35 -12.28
C GLN A 277 36.42 -12.15 -11.12
N MET A 278 36.33 -11.04 -10.39
CA MET A 278 37.27 -10.54 -9.37
C MET A 278 36.62 -10.19 -8.04
#